data_AF-A0A951FXT3-F1
#
_entry.id   AF-A0A951FXT3-F1
#
_cell.length_a   1.000
_cell.length_b   1.000
_cell.length_c   1.000
_cell.angle_alpha   90.00
_cell.angle_beta   90.00
_cell.angle_gamma   90.00
#
_symmetry.space_group_name_H-M   'P 1'
#
loop_
_entity.id
_entity.type
_entity.pdbx_description
1 polymer ?
#
loop_
_entity_poly.entity_id
_entity_poly.type
_entity_poly.pdbx_seq_one_letter_code
_entity_poly.pdbx_strand_id
1 'polypeptide(L)'
;MAPSNGKPDNLVNVVSEVSDRVSNLVREEIELAKVEVTRKATSLLKGTVAIAAGAVFGVFAIVMGLEAAAWAINTVLVPGAGNLWLGFLIVFGVLAVLAVLAFTTATRLLKRGAPPTPTMAIDEAKRIRETVAAKSEVEA
;
A
#
# COMPACT_ATOMS: atom_id res chain seq x y z
N MET A 1 -48.69 5.91 -54.42
CA MET A 1 -49.10 6.75 -53.27
C MET A 1 -47.87 6.96 -52.40
N ALA A 2 -47.62 8.21 -52.02
CA ALA A 2 -46.32 8.81 -51.70
C ALA A 2 -45.50 8.20 -50.54
N PRO A 3 -44.16 8.38 -50.53
CA PRO A 3 -43.31 8.04 -49.38
C PRO A 3 -43.67 8.93 -48.17
N SER A 4 -44.02 8.31 -47.03
CA SER A 4 -44.41 9.05 -45.82
C SER A 4 -43.19 9.58 -45.06
N ASN A 5 -42.88 10.84 -45.34
CA ASN A 5 -42.22 11.86 -44.52
C ASN A 5 -41.66 11.42 -43.14
N GLY A 6 -40.34 11.50 -43.01
CA GLY A 6 -39.63 11.44 -41.73
C GLY A 6 -40.12 12.54 -40.78
N LYS A 7 -40.65 12.13 -39.63
CA LYS A 7 -41.25 13.00 -38.62
C LYS A 7 -40.24 13.26 -37.49
N PRO A 8 -40.07 14.50 -37.00
CA PRO A 8 -39.14 14.85 -35.92
C PRO A 8 -39.30 13.98 -34.66
N ASP A 9 -40.50 13.46 -34.42
CA ASP A 9 -40.86 12.58 -33.30
C ASP A 9 -40.01 11.30 -33.22
N ASN A 10 -39.56 10.73 -34.36
CA ASN A 10 -38.73 9.52 -34.37
C ASN A 10 -37.28 9.79 -33.94
N LEU A 11 -36.71 10.95 -34.30
CA LEU A 11 -35.36 11.33 -33.87
C LEU A 11 -35.35 11.67 -32.38
N VAL A 12 -36.40 12.34 -31.89
CA VAL A 12 -36.57 12.63 -30.47
C VAL A 12 -36.67 11.34 -29.64
N ASN A 13 -37.40 10.34 -30.12
CA ASN A 13 -37.51 9.04 -29.44
C ASN A 13 -36.19 8.28 -29.40
N VAL A 14 -35.43 8.23 -30.51
CA VAL A 14 -34.11 7.55 -30.55
C VAL A 14 -33.10 8.23 -29.64
N VAL A 15 -33.07 9.57 -29.61
CA VAL A 15 -32.20 10.30 -28.68
C VAL A 15 -32.57 10.00 -27.23
N SER A 16 -33.87 9.96 -26.90
CA SER A 16 -34.33 9.59 -25.56
C SER A 16 -33.93 8.16 -25.18
N GLU A 17 -34.05 7.20 -26.10
CA GLU A 17 -33.70 5.81 -25.86
C GLU A 17 -32.18 5.63 -25.62
N VAL A 18 -31.35 6.34 -26.39
CA VAL A 18 -29.90 6.35 -26.18
C VAL A 18 -29.55 7.00 -24.84
N SER A 19 -30.18 8.13 -24.50
CA SER A 19 -30.00 8.78 -23.19
C SER A 19 -30.40 7.87 -22.02
N ASP A 20 -31.49 7.12 -22.15
CA ASP A 20 -31.94 6.16 -21.15
C ASP A 20 -30.95 4.99 -21.01
N ARG A 21 -30.45 4.46 -22.13
CA ARG A 21 -29.44 3.39 -22.14
C ARG A 21 -28.12 3.84 -21.49
N VAL A 22 -27.66 5.05 -21.80
CA VAL A 22 -26.45 5.62 -21.18
C VAL A 22 -26.68 5.83 -19.68
N SER A 23 -27.85 6.34 -19.28
CA SER A 23 -28.18 6.52 -17.86
C SER A 23 -28.21 5.20 -17.09
N ASN A 24 -28.75 4.15 -17.72
CA ASN A 24 -28.74 2.80 -17.15
C ASN A 24 -27.32 2.23 -17.03
N LEU A 25 -26.48 2.39 -18.06
CA LEU A 25 -25.09 1.94 -18.03
C LEU A 25 -24.30 2.62 -16.91
N VAL A 26 -24.43 3.94 -16.76
CA VAL A 26 -23.76 4.68 -15.68
C VAL A 26 -24.19 4.16 -14.32
N ARG A 27 -25.48 3.86 -14.15
CA ARG A 27 -26.01 3.32 -12.90
C ARG A 27 -25.49 1.91 -12.62
N GLU A 28 -25.42 1.05 -13.64
CA GLU A 28 -24.86 -0.30 -13.53
C GLU A 28 -23.37 -0.27 -13.16
N GLU A 29 -22.57 0.61 -13.78
CA GLU A 29 -21.15 0.78 -13.44
C GLU A 29 -20.96 1.29 -12.01
N ILE A 30 -21.83 2.19 -11.53
CA ILE A 30 -21.83 2.63 -10.13
C ILE A 30 -22.17 1.47 -9.19
N GLU A 31 -23.17 0.65 -9.52
CA GLU A 31 -23.55 -0.51 -8.72
C GLU A 31 -22.44 -1.57 -8.71
N LEU A 32 -21.81 -1.84 -9.86
CA LEU A 32 -20.67 -2.74 -9.98
C LEU A 32 -19.48 -2.24 -9.17
N ALA A 33 -19.12 -0.96 -9.32
CA ALA A 33 -18.04 -0.33 -8.57
C ALA A 33 -18.32 -0.39 -7.06
N LYS A 34 -19.56 -0.17 -6.62
CA LYS A 34 -19.96 -0.29 -5.22
C LYS A 34 -19.76 -1.72 -4.71
N VAL A 35 -20.17 -2.73 -5.48
CA VAL A 35 -19.96 -4.14 -5.12
C VAL A 35 -18.48 -4.48 -5.05
N GLU A 36 -17.69 -4.07 -6.05
CA GLU A 36 -16.26 -4.36 -6.11
C GLU A 36 -15.49 -3.70 -4.97
N VAL A 37 -15.74 -2.41 -4.71
CA VAL A 37 -15.13 -1.67 -3.59
C VAL A 37 -15.52 -2.31 -2.26
N THR A 38 -16.80 -2.66 -2.06
CA THR A 38 -17.26 -3.31 -0.83
C THR A 38 -16.60 -4.67 -0.63
N ARG A 39 -16.50 -5.47 -1.70
CA ARG A 39 -15.86 -6.80 -1.67
C ARG A 39 -14.38 -6.66 -1.34
N LYS A 40 -13.66 -5.75 -2.02
CA LYS A 40 -12.24 -5.46 -1.77
C LYS A 40 -12.00 -4.96 -0.36
N ALA A 41 -12.79 -4.00 0.11
CA ALA A 41 -12.70 -3.46 1.47
C ALA A 41 -12.93 -4.55 2.52
N THR A 42 -13.95 -5.39 2.33
CA THR A 42 -14.26 -6.50 3.23
C THR A 42 -13.16 -7.55 3.25
N SER A 43 -12.60 -7.91 2.10
CA SER A 43 -11.49 -8.86 2.03
C SER A 43 -10.23 -8.33 2.69
N LEU A 44 -9.92 -7.05 2.48
CA LEU A 44 -8.80 -6.39 3.14
C LEU A 44 -9.00 -6.39 4.66
N LEU A 45 -10.18 -5.98 5.13
CA LEU A 45 -10.51 -5.93 6.56
C LEU A 45 -10.36 -7.30 7.24
N LYS A 46 -10.89 -8.37 6.62
CA LYS A 46 -10.74 -9.75 7.12
C LYS A 46 -9.28 -10.17 7.18
N GLY A 47 -8.49 -9.85 6.15
CA GLY A 47 -7.05 -10.10 6.14
C GLY A 47 -6.32 -9.36 7.26
N THR A 48 -6.67 -8.11 7.52
CA THR A 48 -6.05 -7.29 8.58
C THR A 48 -6.28 -7.87 9.97
N VAL A 49 -7.44 -8.47 10.26
CA VAL A 49 -7.72 -9.10 11.57
C VAL A 49 -6.75 -10.25 11.84
N ALA A 50 -6.55 -11.14 10.87
CA ALA A 50 -5.62 -12.27 11.02
C ALA A 50 -4.17 -11.78 11.17
N ILE A 51 -3.76 -10.77 10.39
CA ILE A 51 -2.43 -10.15 10.50
C ILE A 51 -2.24 -9.49 11.86
N ALA A 52 -3.25 -8.77 12.37
CA ALA A 52 -3.18 -8.12 13.67
C ALA A 52 -3.06 -9.14 14.82
N ALA A 53 -3.88 -10.20 14.78
CA ALA A 53 -3.76 -11.29 15.74
C ALA A 53 -2.38 -11.96 15.67
N GLY A 54 -1.90 -12.26 14.47
CA GLY A 54 -0.56 -12.83 14.24
C GLY A 54 0.55 -11.92 14.73
N ALA A 55 0.44 -10.60 14.55
CA ALA A 55 1.39 -9.62 15.06
C ALA A 55 1.44 -9.62 16.59
N VAL A 56 0.28 -9.66 17.26
CA VAL A 56 0.19 -9.74 18.72
C VAL A 56 0.88 -11.02 19.22
N PHE A 57 0.49 -12.18 18.68
CA PHE A 57 1.10 -13.46 19.08
C PHE A 57 2.59 -13.53 18.75
N GLY A 58 3.01 -12.98 17.61
CA GLY A 58 4.42 -12.91 17.20
C GLY A 58 5.26 -12.08 18.17
N VAL A 59 4.76 -10.92 18.60
CA VAL A 59 5.44 -10.09 19.62
C VAL A 59 5.58 -10.86 20.93
N PHE A 60 4.49 -11.47 21.42
CA PHE A 60 4.56 -12.27 22.65
C PHE A 60 5.50 -13.47 22.52
N ALA A 61 5.50 -14.17 21.38
CA ALA A 61 6.40 -15.30 21.13
C ALA A 61 7.87 -14.85 21.15
N ILE A 62 8.20 -13.70 20.56
CA ILE A 62 9.55 -13.13 20.61
C ILE A 62 9.94 -12.79 22.05
N VAL A 63 9.09 -12.09 22.80
CA VAL A 63 9.38 -11.71 24.19
C VAL A 63 9.60 -12.95 25.05
N MET A 64 8.67 -13.90 25.02
CA MET A 64 8.77 -15.15 25.79
C MET A 64 9.98 -15.98 25.36
N GLY A 65 10.31 -16.00 24.07
CA GLY A 65 11.47 -16.71 23.54
C GLY A 65 12.80 -16.11 24.01
N LEU A 66 12.91 -14.77 24.03
CA LEU A 66 14.09 -14.08 24.55
C LEU A 66 14.24 -14.27 26.06
N GLU A 67 13.14 -14.26 26.80
CA GLU A 67 13.13 -14.55 28.23
C GLU A 67 13.56 -15.99 28.51
N ALA A 68 12.99 -16.97 27.80
CA ALA A 68 13.37 -18.37 27.91
C ALA A 68 14.86 -18.58 27.58
N ALA A 69 15.36 -17.91 26.54
CA ALA A 69 16.78 -17.94 26.19
C ALA A 69 17.66 -17.36 27.31
N ALA A 70 17.26 -16.22 27.90
CA ALA A 70 17.99 -15.62 29.00
C ALA A 70 18.05 -16.55 30.22
N TRP A 71 16.94 -17.18 30.58
CA TRP A 71 16.89 -18.18 31.64
C TRP A 71 17.75 -19.40 31.32
N ALA A 72 17.67 -19.94 30.11
CA ALA A 72 18.47 -21.09 29.68
C ALA A 72 19.97 -20.79 29.70
N ILE A 73 20.38 -19.60 29.27
CA ILE A 73 21.77 -19.15 29.35
C ILE A 73 22.20 -19.04 30.81
N ASN A 74 21.36 -18.46 31.67
CA ASN A 74 21.67 -18.30 33.08
C ASN A 74 21.86 -19.66 33.78
N THR A 75 21.02 -20.64 33.47
CA THR A 75 21.11 -21.98 34.07
C THR A 75 22.32 -22.78 33.57
N VAL A 76 22.67 -22.66 32.28
CA VAL A 76 23.74 -23.47 31.68
C VAL A 76 25.12 -22.84 31.84
N LEU A 77 25.26 -21.54 31.61
CA LEU A 77 26.57 -20.86 31.58
C LEU A 77 26.96 -20.24 32.92
N VAL A 78 26.01 -20.03 33.83
CA VAL A 78 26.26 -19.39 35.13
C VAL A 78 25.77 -20.25 36.31
N PRO A 79 26.07 -21.56 36.35
CA PRO A 79 25.64 -22.39 37.47
C PRO A 79 26.31 -21.91 38.77
N GLY A 80 25.51 -21.68 39.82
CA GLY A 80 26.00 -21.39 41.17
C GLY A 80 26.39 -19.94 41.46
N ALA A 81 26.25 -19.00 40.53
CA ALA A 81 26.59 -17.58 40.79
C ALA A 81 25.59 -16.85 41.70
N GLY A 82 24.44 -17.45 42.04
CA GLY A 82 23.38 -16.83 42.84
C GLY A 82 22.73 -15.59 42.20
N ASN A 83 23.20 -15.17 41.03
CA ASN A 83 22.86 -13.92 40.38
C ASN A 83 22.14 -14.21 39.06
N LEU A 84 20.80 -14.21 39.12
CA LEU A 84 19.90 -14.61 38.01
C LEU A 84 19.90 -13.64 36.81
N TRP A 85 20.75 -12.61 36.83
CA TRP A 85 20.70 -11.49 35.89
C TRP A 85 21.70 -11.60 34.73
N LEU A 86 22.71 -12.47 34.83
CA LEU A 86 23.79 -12.54 33.83
C LEU A 86 23.31 -13.07 32.46
N GLY A 87 22.42 -14.07 32.44
CA GLY A 87 21.83 -14.55 31.19
C GLY A 87 21.05 -13.46 30.45
N PHE A 88 20.31 -12.62 31.19
CA PHE A 88 19.57 -11.48 30.63
C PHE A 88 20.50 -10.41 30.06
N LEU A 89 21.60 -10.09 30.75
CA LEU A 89 22.60 -9.14 30.26
C LEU A 89 23.28 -9.62 28.97
N ILE A 90 23.54 -10.93 28.85
CA ILE A 90 24.09 -11.52 27.62
C ILE A 90 23.10 -11.37 26.46
N VAL A 91 21.84 -11.77 26.65
CA VAL A 91 20.80 -11.63 25.62
C VAL A 91 20.63 -10.16 25.23
N PHE A 92 20.59 -9.25 26.20
CA PHE A 92 20.56 -7.81 25.95
C PHE A 92 21.75 -7.34 25.11
N GLY A 93 22.98 -7.75 25.47
CA GLY A 93 24.19 -7.38 24.75
C GLY A 93 24.16 -7.84 23.28
N VAL A 94 23.70 -9.07 23.03
CA VAL A 94 23.53 -9.60 21.66
C VAL A 94 22.51 -8.76 20.88
N LEU A 95 21.35 -8.47 21.47
CA LEU A 95 20.33 -7.64 20.84
C LEU A 95 20.82 -6.22 20.56
N ALA A 96 21.58 -5.62 21.47
CA ALA A 96 22.17 -4.29 21.29
C ALA A 96 23.14 -4.25 20.10
N VAL A 97 24.01 -5.26 19.96
CA VAL A 97 24.92 -5.37 18.81
C VAL A 97 24.13 -5.52 17.51
N LEU A 98 23.14 -6.41 17.48
CA LEU A 98 22.29 -6.60 16.31
C LEU A 98 21.53 -5.32 15.94
N ALA A 99 21.03 -4.58 16.92
CA ALA A 99 20.35 -3.30 16.71
C ALA A 99 21.29 -2.27 16.09
N VAL A 100 22.52 -2.12 16.60
CA VAL A 100 23.52 -1.20 16.04
C VAL A 100 23.84 -1.57 14.58
N LEU A 101 24.03 -2.86 14.29
CA LEU A 101 24.29 -3.32 12.91
C LEU A 101 23.10 -3.04 11.98
N ALA A 102 21.87 -3.28 12.45
CA ALA A 102 20.66 -3.02 11.68
C ALA A 102 20.48 -1.52 11.39
N PHE A 103 20.59 -0.65 12.41
CA PHE A 103 20.45 0.80 12.24
C PHE A 103 21.54 1.40 11.36
N THR A 104 22.79 0.97 11.53
CA THR A 104 23.89 1.45 10.68
C THR A 104 23.72 0.98 9.24
N THR A 105 23.21 -0.22 9.00
CA THR A 105 22.90 -0.71 7.66
C THR A 105 21.72 0.04 7.04
N ALA A 106 20.62 0.20 7.77
CA ALA A 106 19.43 0.92 7.33
C ALA A 106 19.76 2.38 6.97
N THR A 107 20.52 3.08 7.81
CA THR A 107 20.94 4.47 7.54
C THR A 107 21.85 4.57 6.31
N ARG A 108 22.73 3.59 6.07
CA ARG A 108 23.55 3.55 4.84
C ARG A 108 22.70 3.31 3.60
N LEU A 109 21.71 2.42 3.67
CA LEU A 109 20.80 2.14 2.56
C LEU A 109 19.90 3.34 2.25
N LEU A 110 19.31 3.96 3.26
CA LEU A 110 18.47 5.15 3.11
C LEU A 110 19.26 6.33 2.52
N LYS A 111 20.53 6.51 2.89
CA LYS A 111 21.41 7.53 2.29
C LYS A 111 21.81 7.21 0.84
N ARG A 112 21.74 5.95 0.41
CA ARG A 112 22.12 5.48 -0.93
C ARG A 112 20.93 5.37 -1.88
N GLY A 113 19.70 5.32 -1.36
CA GLY A 113 18.49 5.35 -2.19
C GLY A 113 18.46 6.62 -3.04
N ALA A 114 18.20 6.45 -4.34
CA ALA A 114 18.10 7.53 -5.34
C ALA A 114 17.32 8.75 -4.81
N PRO A 115 17.62 9.97 -5.30
CA PRO A 115 17.03 11.20 -4.76
C PRO A 115 15.51 11.05 -4.58
N PRO A 116 14.95 11.48 -3.44
CA PRO A 116 13.56 11.25 -3.06
C PRO A 116 12.55 11.83 -4.06
N THR A 117 13.01 12.72 -4.93
CA THR A 117 12.25 13.26 -6.05
C THR A 117 12.57 12.50 -7.33
N PRO A 118 11.56 11.99 -8.08
CA PRO A 118 11.75 11.36 -9.38
C PRO A 118 12.13 12.41 -10.42
N THR A 119 13.39 12.88 -10.38
CA THR A 119 13.90 13.98 -11.19
C THR A 119 13.68 13.73 -12.68
N MET A 120 13.89 12.50 -13.14
CA MET A 120 13.64 12.12 -14.55
C MET A 120 12.18 12.34 -14.96
N ALA A 121 11.20 11.93 -14.14
CA ALA A 121 9.78 12.12 -14.44
C ALA A 121 9.37 13.60 -14.38
N ILE A 122 9.96 14.37 -13.45
CA ILE A 122 9.73 15.82 -13.35
C ILE A 122 10.29 16.53 -14.57
N ASP A 123 11.50 16.16 -15.02
CA ASP A 123 12.14 16.76 -16.19
C ASP A 123 11.41 16.40 -17.49
N GLU A 124 10.89 15.17 -17.61
CA GLU A 124 10.05 14.76 -18.73
C GLU A 124 8.73 15.52 -18.77
N ALA A 125 8.06 15.71 -17.63
CA ALA A 125 6.84 16.51 -17.54
C ALA A 125 7.08 17.98 -17.92
N LYS A 126 8.24 18.56 -17.56
CA LYS A 126 8.62 19.92 -17.98
C LYS A 126 8.78 20.01 -19.49
N ARG A 127 9.47 19.06 -20.13
CA ARG A 127 9.65 19.03 -21.59
C ARG A 127 8.34 18.87 -22.36
N ILE A 128 7.42 18.04 -21.86
CA ILE A 128 6.09 17.90 -22.45
C ILE A 128 5.35 19.24 -22.39
N ARG A 129 5.37 19.92 -21.24
CA ARG A 129 4.74 21.24 -21.08
C ARG A 129 5.33 22.28 -22.04
N GLU A 130 6.65 22.33 -22.17
CA GLU A 130 7.35 23.23 -23.11
C GLU A 130 6.96 22.96 -24.56
N THR A 131 6.87 21.68 -24.95
CA THR A 131 6.49 21.28 -26.31
C THR A 131 5.04 21.66 -26.64
N VAL A 132 4.12 21.47 -25.70
CA VAL A 132 2.70 21.84 -25.86
C VAL A 132 2.53 23.36 -25.91
N ALA A 133 3.24 24.10 -25.05
CA ALA A 133 3.20 25.57 -25.04
C ALA A 133 3.77 26.18 -26.33
N ALA A 134 4.92 25.69 -26.80
CA ALA A 134 5.54 26.14 -28.05
C ALA A 134 4.63 25.86 -29.26
N LYS A 135 3.94 24.72 -29.28
CA LYS A 135 2.97 24.42 -30.35
C LYS A 135 1.77 25.38 -30.33
N SER A 136 1.27 25.76 -29.16
CA SER A 136 0.14 26.70 -29.04
C SER A 136 0.48 28.13 -29.46
N GLU A 137 1.75 28.55 -29.35
CA GLU A 137 2.22 29.88 -29.78
C GLU A 137 2.44 29.97 -31.29
N VAL A 138 2.70 28.84 -31.95
CA VAL A 138 2.85 28.75 -33.42
C VAL A 138 1.49 28.68 -34.14
N GLU A 139 0.43 28.22 -33.46
CA GLU A 139 -0.94 28.12 -34.00
C GLU A 139 -1.81 29.37 -33.71
N ALA A 140 -1.29 30.40 -33.01
CA ALA A 140 -1.97 31.66 -32.68
C ALA A 140 -1.48 32.84 -33.54
#